data_AF-A0A7X8IAI1-F1
#
_entry.id   AF-A0A7X8IAI1-F1
#
_cell.length_a   1.000
_cell.length_b   1.000
_cell.length_c   1.000
_cell.angle_alpha   90.00
_cell.angle_beta   90.00
_cell.angle_gamma   90.00
#
_symmetry.space_group_name_H-M   'P 1'
#
loop_
_entity.id
_entity.type
_entity.pdbx_description
1 polymer ?
#
loop_
_entity_poly.entity_id
_entity_poly.type
_entity_poly.pdbx_seq_one_letter_code
_entity_poly.pdbx_strand_id
1 'polypeptide(L)'
;MNKSKVFDTKILVSCGLLSGISIILTRFFSYMIPLAGFPVLRIGFGDIPVIISGILFGPIAGALTGGVSDILGFIINPMGGPYIPGMTVGAILRGLLPGLIYWVIRNHKVKINFHIINVIFSLIMAVGAIYVPMTQNIEISNFILILYGLVALAFIVLPIILGIIVKSKDSLYSFDKILFVVTVGYFIISLIINTFVLAITYEKGFLAFLPGRIIAGLVIIPLHSFIIFVLSRWFKHI
;
A
#
# COMPACT_ATOMS: atom_id res chain seq x y z
N MET A 1 -16.89 -26.89 9.46
CA MET A 1 -15.90 -26.58 8.40
C MET A 1 -14.68 -27.46 8.60
N ASN A 2 -14.48 -28.44 7.72
CA ASN A 2 -13.45 -29.47 7.89
C ASN A 2 -12.05 -28.86 7.66
N LYS A 3 -11.16 -29.01 8.64
CA LYS A 3 -9.77 -28.55 8.62
C LYS A 3 -8.91 -29.55 7.83
N SER A 4 -8.69 -29.37 6.52
CA SER A 4 -7.58 -30.11 5.84
C SER A 4 -7.09 -29.64 4.47
N LYS A 5 -7.58 -28.56 3.84
CA LYS A 5 -6.96 -28.05 2.60
C LYS A 5 -6.72 -26.55 2.66
N VAL A 6 -5.60 -26.18 3.28
CA VAL A 6 -5.12 -24.78 3.35
C VAL A 6 -4.57 -24.30 2.00
N PHE A 7 -4.27 -25.21 1.06
CA PHE A 7 -3.91 -24.88 -0.31
C PHE A 7 -4.54 -25.88 -1.30
N ASP A 8 -5.58 -25.44 -2.00
CA ASP A 8 -6.06 -26.12 -3.21
C ASP A 8 -5.10 -25.83 -4.37
N THR A 9 -4.95 -26.75 -5.32
CA THR A 9 -4.05 -26.57 -6.47
C THR A 9 -4.39 -25.32 -7.27
N LYS A 10 -5.68 -24.99 -7.36
CA LYS A 10 -6.18 -23.76 -7.97
C LYS A 10 -5.62 -22.51 -7.29
N ILE A 11 -5.61 -22.45 -5.95
CA ILE A 11 -5.11 -21.31 -5.19
C ILE A 11 -3.61 -21.14 -5.45
N LEU A 12 -2.85 -22.24 -5.45
CA LEU A 12 -1.42 -22.21 -5.71
C LEU A 12 -1.11 -21.65 -7.11
N VAL A 13 -1.81 -22.14 -8.14
CA VAL A 13 -1.65 -21.65 -9.52
C VAL A 13 -2.02 -20.18 -9.63
N SER A 14 -3.12 -19.74 -9.00
CA SER A 14 -3.52 -18.32 -9.01
C SER A 14 -2.50 -17.43 -8.29
N CYS A 15 -1.94 -17.87 -7.17
CA CYS A 15 -0.87 -17.13 -6.47
C CYS A 15 0.39 -17.03 -7.33
N GLY A 16 0.77 -18.10 -8.03
CA GLY A 16 1.89 -18.08 -8.98
C GLY A 16 1.67 -17.10 -10.12
N LEU A 17 0.47 -17.09 -10.72
CA LEU A 17 0.11 -16.15 -11.77
C LEU A 17 0.15 -14.70 -11.26
N LEU A 18 -0.44 -14.41 -10.10
CA LEU A 18 -0.43 -13.06 -9.51
C LEU A 18 0.98 -12.61 -9.12
N SER A 19 1.84 -13.53 -8.67
CA SER A 19 3.25 -13.25 -8.41
C SER A 19 3.99 -12.87 -9.70
N GLY A 20 3.78 -13.63 -10.79
CA GLY A 20 4.36 -13.31 -12.10
C GLY A 20 3.90 -11.94 -12.63
N ILE A 21 2.60 -11.65 -12.55
CA ILE A 21 2.05 -10.34 -12.91
C ILE A 21 2.65 -9.23 -12.04
N SER A 22 2.78 -9.46 -10.73
CA SER A 22 3.42 -8.51 -9.81
C SER A 22 4.85 -8.20 -10.24
N ILE A 23 5.65 -9.22 -10.59
CA ILE A 23 7.03 -9.03 -11.05
C ILE A 23 7.05 -8.18 -12.31
N ILE A 24 6.25 -8.51 -13.32
CA ILE A 24 6.20 -7.75 -14.59
C ILE A 24 5.81 -6.28 -14.33
N LEU A 25 4.74 -6.04 -13.55
CA LEU A 25 4.29 -4.68 -13.22
C LEU A 25 5.33 -3.90 -12.40
N THR A 26 6.06 -4.59 -11.53
CA THR A 26 7.12 -4.02 -10.70
C THR A 26 8.34 -3.63 -11.54
N ARG A 27 8.71 -4.43 -12.55
CA ARG A 27 9.94 -4.21 -13.31
C ARG A 27 9.75 -3.32 -14.54
N PHE A 28 8.63 -3.44 -15.26
CA PHE A 28 8.41 -2.70 -16.51
C PHE A 28 7.57 -1.44 -16.33
N PHE A 29 6.62 -1.45 -15.38
CA PHE A 29 5.66 -0.36 -15.18
C PHE A 29 5.93 0.45 -13.91
N SER A 30 7.12 0.32 -13.32
CA SER A 30 7.50 1.12 -12.16
C SER A 30 8.44 2.24 -12.55
N TYR A 31 8.01 3.46 -12.24
CA TYR A 31 8.83 4.65 -12.42
C TYR A 31 9.36 5.11 -11.05
N MET A 32 10.66 5.36 -10.99
CA MET A 32 11.32 5.88 -9.81
C MET A 32 11.59 7.37 -10.00
N ILE A 33 11.02 8.17 -9.11
CA ILE A 33 11.26 9.60 -9.04
C ILE A 33 12.26 9.79 -7.89
N PRO A 34 13.53 10.12 -8.20
CA PRO A 34 14.49 10.46 -7.16
C PRO A 34 14.04 11.76 -6.49
N LEU A 35 14.01 11.77 -5.16
CA LEU A 35 13.68 12.94 -4.37
C LEU A 35 14.85 13.20 -3.41
N ALA A 36 15.39 14.43 -3.42
CA ALA A 36 16.53 14.83 -2.59
C ALA A 36 17.77 13.93 -2.71
N GLY A 37 18.06 13.43 -3.92
CA GLY A 37 19.21 12.54 -4.19
C GLY A 37 19.01 11.09 -3.74
N PHE A 38 17.85 10.74 -3.16
CA PHE A 38 17.51 9.37 -2.77
C PHE A 38 16.43 8.79 -3.70
N PRO A 39 16.51 7.48 -4.01
CA PRO A 39 15.47 6.73 -4.70
C PRO A 39 14.23 6.49 -3.81
N VAL A 40 13.58 7.56 -3.33
CA VAL A 40 12.53 7.47 -2.30
C VAL A 40 11.15 7.16 -2.88
N LEU A 41 10.80 7.76 -4.02
CA LEU A 41 9.46 7.66 -4.60
C LEU A 41 9.47 6.64 -5.74
N ARG A 42 9.03 5.42 -5.43
CA ARG A 42 8.73 4.39 -6.45
C ARG A 42 7.22 4.31 -6.63
N ILE A 43 6.73 4.74 -7.79
CA ILE A 43 5.34 4.50 -8.19
C ILE A 43 5.34 3.20 -8.98
N GLY A 44 4.69 2.18 -8.43
CA GLY A 44 4.62 0.85 -9.04
C GLY A 44 3.24 0.23 -8.87
N PHE A 45 2.84 -0.57 -9.85
CA PHE A 45 1.57 -1.29 -9.86
C PHE A 45 1.70 -2.73 -9.34
N GLY A 46 2.91 -3.17 -9.01
CA GLY A 46 3.19 -4.54 -8.56
C GLY A 46 2.59 -4.92 -7.20
N ASP A 47 2.31 -3.93 -6.35
CA ASP A 47 1.61 -4.17 -5.08
C ASP A 47 0.15 -4.62 -5.31
N ILE A 48 -0.48 -4.26 -6.44
CA ILE A 48 -1.90 -4.49 -6.69
C ILE A 48 -2.22 -5.99 -6.79
N PRO A 49 -1.52 -6.81 -7.62
CA PRO A 49 -1.74 -8.27 -7.64
C PRO A 49 -1.52 -8.93 -6.27
N VAL A 50 -0.53 -8.46 -5.50
CA VAL A 50 -0.23 -8.98 -4.17
C VAL A 50 -1.38 -8.68 -3.19
N ILE A 51 -1.90 -7.45 -3.19
CA ILE A 51 -3.06 -7.07 -2.37
C ILE A 51 -4.28 -7.90 -2.77
N ILE A 52 -4.54 -8.08 -4.07
CA ILE A 52 -5.65 -8.88 -4.59
C ILE A 52 -5.54 -10.34 -4.14
N SER A 53 -4.34 -10.93 -4.20
CA SER A 53 -4.12 -12.31 -3.77
C SER A 53 -4.48 -12.52 -2.28
N GLY A 54 -4.14 -11.54 -1.43
CA GLY A 54 -4.53 -11.54 -0.02
C GLY A 54 -6.04 -11.42 0.17
N ILE A 55 -6.69 -10.50 -0.53
CA ILE A 55 -8.13 -10.27 -0.45
C ILE A 55 -8.94 -11.51 -0.90
N LEU A 56 -8.51 -12.16 -1.99
CA LEU A 56 -9.23 -13.28 -2.59
C LEU A 56 -8.97 -14.62 -1.91
N PHE A 57 -7.70 -14.93 -1.67
CA PHE A 57 -7.27 -16.27 -1.22
C PHE A 57 -6.90 -16.31 0.27
N GLY A 58 -6.90 -15.17 0.95
CA GLY A 58 -6.65 -15.04 2.37
C GLY A 58 -5.21 -14.64 2.72
N PRO A 59 -4.93 -14.43 4.02
CA PRO A 59 -3.70 -13.78 4.48
C PRO A 59 -2.43 -14.57 4.13
N ILE A 60 -2.44 -15.90 4.27
CA ILE A 60 -1.25 -16.73 4.01
C ILE A 60 -0.92 -16.75 2.52
N ALA A 61 -1.94 -16.88 1.67
CA ALA A 61 -1.76 -16.84 0.22
C ALA A 61 -1.20 -15.48 -0.25
N GLY A 62 -1.72 -14.39 0.30
CA GLY A 62 -1.18 -13.05 0.07
C GLY A 62 0.27 -12.89 0.51
N ALA A 63 0.59 -13.34 1.73
CA ALA A 63 1.92 -13.31 2.30
C ALA A 63 2.95 -14.02 1.42
N LEU A 64 2.63 -15.23 0.96
CA LEU A 64 3.47 -16.02 0.07
C LEU A 64 3.63 -15.34 -1.30
N THR A 65 2.54 -14.86 -1.88
CA THR A 65 2.58 -14.16 -3.18
C THR A 65 3.51 -12.96 -3.12
N GLY A 66 3.40 -12.15 -2.06
CA GLY A 66 4.24 -10.98 -1.81
C GLY A 66 5.71 -11.36 -1.65
N GLY A 67 6.03 -12.28 -0.73
CA GLY A 67 7.40 -12.71 -0.47
C GLY A 67 8.08 -13.32 -1.71
N VAL A 68 7.37 -14.20 -2.43
CA VAL A 68 7.88 -14.80 -3.66
C VAL A 68 8.10 -13.74 -4.75
N SER A 69 7.15 -12.81 -4.93
CA SER A 69 7.27 -11.76 -5.95
C SER A 69 8.45 -10.82 -5.70
N ASP A 70 8.77 -10.55 -4.45
CA ASP A 70 9.88 -9.68 -4.08
C ASP A 70 11.23 -10.38 -4.30
N ILE A 71 11.40 -11.60 -3.77
CA ILE A 71 12.63 -12.40 -3.90
C ILE A 71 12.91 -12.71 -5.37
N LEU A 72 11.95 -13.32 -6.08
CA LEU A 72 12.14 -13.69 -7.49
C LEU A 72 12.28 -12.45 -8.36
N GLY A 73 11.50 -11.41 -8.07
CA GLY A 73 11.62 -10.15 -8.79
C GLY A 73 13.02 -9.55 -8.65
N PHE A 74 13.62 -9.62 -7.45
CA PHE A 74 14.98 -9.13 -7.23
C PHE A 74 16.01 -9.95 -8.01
N ILE A 75 15.89 -11.29 -7.98
CA ILE A 75 16.78 -12.19 -8.73
C ILE A 75 16.73 -11.91 -10.24
N ILE A 76 15.54 -11.63 -10.77
CA ILE A 76 15.36 -11.34 -12.20
C ILE A 76 15.94 -9.96 -12.56
N ASN A 77 15.62 -8.93 -11.81
CA ASN A 77 16.13 -7.59 -12.06
C ASN A 77 16.19 -6.76 -10.77
N PRO A 78 17.38 -6.53 -10.20
CA PRO A 78 17.54 -5.81 -8.94
C PRO A 78 17.30 -4.29 -9.06
N MET A 79 17.04 -3.77 -10.27
CA MET A 79 16.76 -2.34 -10.55
C MET A 79 17.81 -1.39 -9.96
N GLY A 80 19.07 -1.84 -9.90
CA GLY A 80 20.22 -1.03 -9.50
C GLY A 80 20.47 -0.89 -7.99
N GLY A 81 19.68 -1.55 -7.13
CA GLY A 81 19.87 -1.51 -5.67
C GLY A 81 20.32 -2.85 -5.07
N PRO A 82 20.94 -2.85 -3.87
CA PRO A 82 21.23 -4.09 -3.15
C PRO A 82 19.94 -4.75 -2.63
N TYR A 83 19.98 -6.05 -2.41
CA TYR A 83 18.88 -6.75 -1.75
C TYR A 83 18.81 -6.33 -0.28
N ILE A 84 17.65 -5.86 0.16
CA ILE A 84 17.41 -5.47 1.54
C ILE A 84 16.36 -6.43 2.10
N PRO A 85 16.73 -7.44 2.91
CA PRO A 85 15.79 -8.43 3.42
C PRO A 85 14.61 -7.82 4.20
N GLY A 86 14.82 -6.68 4.85
CA GLY A 86 13.76 -5.95 5.55
C GLY A 86 12.63 -5.46 4.62
N MET A 87 12.92 -5.19 3.33
CA MET A 87 11.91 -4.79 2.35
C MET A 87 11.00 -5.96 1.96
N THR A 88 11.53 -7.19 1.98
CA THR A 88 10.76 -8.42 1.75
C THR A 88 9.73 -8.66 2.84
N VAL A 89 10.05 -8.32 4.10
CA VAL A 89 9.06 -8.35 5.19
C VAL A 89 7.91 -7.38 4.88
N GLY A 90 8.22 -6.20 4.35
CA GLY A 90 7.22 -5.25 3.84
C GLY A 90 6.35 -5.86 2.74
N ALA A 91 6.95 -6.56 1.77
CA ALA A 91 6.23 -7.23 0.68
C ALA A 91 5.32 -8.37 1.16
N ILE A 92 5.78 -9.18 2.12
CA ILE A 92 4.97 -10.22 2.77
C ILE A 92 3.76 -9.58 3.47
N LEU A 93 4.00 -8.52 4.24
CA LEU A 93 2.94 -7.81 4.94
C LEU A 93 1.96 -7.11 3.99
N ARG A 94 2.43 -6.68 2.81
CA ARG A 94 1.58 -6.11 1.74
C ARG A 94 0.52 -7.08 1.26
N GLY A 95 0.81 -8.39 1.23
CA GLY A 95 -0.20 -9.41 0.93
C GLY A 95 -0.97 -9.88 2.16
N LEU A 96 -0.30 -9.99 3.31
CA LEU A 96 -0.88 -10.51 4.55
C LEU A 96 -1.95 -9.58 5.13
N LEU A 97 -1.66 -8.29 5.28
CA LEU A 97 -2.54 -7.32 5.94
C LEU A 97 -3.89 -7.18 5.23
N PRO A 98 -3.96 -6.99 3.89
CA PRO A 98 -5.23 -6.97 3.19
C PRO A 98 -6.05 -8.24 3.38
N GLY A 99 -5.40 -9.40 3.33
CA GLY A 99 -6.06 -10.68 3.53
C GLY A 99 -6.60 -10.86 4.94
N LEU A 100 -5.86 -10.41 5.96
CA LEU A 100 -6.30 -10.46 7.34
C LEU A 100 -7.49 -9.53 7.59
N ILE A 101 -7.42 -8.29 7.11
CA ILE A 101 -8.52 -7.32 7.26
C ILE A 101 -9.80 -7.86 6.60
N TYR A 102 -9.72 -8.35 5.35
CA TYR A 102 -10.89 -8.91 4.66
C TYR A 102 -11.41 -10.20 5.28
N TRP A 103 -10.52 -11.04 5.80
CA TRP A 103 -10.91 -12.24 6.56
C TRP A 103 -11.69 -11.89 7.82
N VAL A 104 -11.26 -10.87 8.58
CA VAL A 104 -11.99 -10.36 9.75
C VAL A 104 -13.34 -9.77 9.35
N ILE A 105 -13.38 -8.92 8.32
CA ILE A 105 -14.64 -8.31 7.83
C ILE A 105 -15.65 -9.39 7.43
N ARG A 106 -15.20 -10.43 6.73
CA ARG A 106 -16.04 -11.54 6.26
C ARG A 106 -16.60 -12.37 7.42
N ASN A 107 -15.80 -12.64 8.44
CA ASN A 107 -16.16 -13.58 9.52
C ASN A 107 -16.89 -12.90 10.68
N HIS A 108 -16.61 -11.64 10.98
CA HIS A 108 -17.11 -10.96 12.18
C HIS A 108 -18.21 -9.92 11.93
N LYS A 109 -18.78 -9.84 10.72
CA LYS A 109 -19.87 -8.90 10.33
C LYS A 109 -19.67 -7.49 10.94
N VAL A 110 -18.45 -7.00 10.82
CA VAL A 110 -18.01 -5.77 11.47
C VAL A 110 -18.79 -4.57 10.91
N LYS A 111 -19.67 -3.98 11.74
CA LYS A 111 -20.43 -2.75 11.42
C LYS A 111 -19.62 -1.50 11.73
N ILE A 112 -18.46 -1.36 11.11
CA ILE A 112 -17.62 -0.17 11.24
C ILE A 112 -17.89 0.77 10.07
N ASN A 113 -17.98 2.08 10.35
CA ASN A 113 -18.00 3.08 9.31
C ASN A 113 -16.58 3.32 8.78
N PHE A 114 -16.22 2.61 7.71
CA PHE A 114 -14.88 2.68 7.11
C PHE A 114 -14.52 4.09 6.63
N HIS A 115 -15.50 4.94 6.27
CA HIS A 115 -15.24 6.33 5.90
C HIS A 115 -14.58 7.11 7.05
N ILE A 116 -15.09 6.98 8.27
CA ILE A 116 -14.57 7.71 9.44
C ILE A 116 -13.14 7.30 9.71
N ILE A 117 -12.84 6.00 9.62
CA ILE A 117 -11.49 5.50 9.85
C ILE A 117 -10.53 5.99 8.77
N ASN A 118 -10.95 6.01 7.51
CA ASN A 118 -10.14 6.53 6.40
C ASN A 118 -9.81 8.01 6.59
N VAL A 119 -10.78 8.81 7.05
CA VAL A 119 -10.56 10.21 7.39
C VAL A 119 -9.59 10.35 8.56
N ILE A 120 -9.70 9.53 9.61
CA ILE A 120 -8.75 9.56 10.73
C ILE A 120 -7.32 9.26 10.26
N PHE A 121 -7.12 8.20 9.50
CA PHE A 121 -5.79 7.86 8.97
C PHE A 121 -5.25 8.93 8.03
N SER A 122 -6.09 9.53 7.19
CA SER A 122 -5.65 10.60 6.31
C SER A 122 -5.33 11.90 7.05
N LEU A 123 -6.00 12.16 8.17
CA LEU A 123 -5.70 13.30 9.04
C LEU A 123 -4.37 13.10 9.77
N ILE A 124 -4.08 11.87 10.24
CA ILE A 124 -2.75 11.52 10.78
C ILE A 124 -1.66 11.73 9.72
N MET A 125 -1.92 11.34 8.46
CA MET A 125 -1.02 11.58 7.33
C MET A 125 -0.78 13.07 7.08
N ALA A 126 -1.85 13.86 7.10
CA ALA A 126 -1.79 15.31 6.90
C ALA A 126 -0.99 16.01 8.02
N VAL A 127 -1.17 15.60 9.28
CA VAL A 127 -0.39 16.10 10.41
C VAL A 127 1.09 15.75 10.24
N GLY A 128 1.39 14.50 9.85
CA GLY A 128 2.76 14.09 9.55
C GLY A 128 3.39 14.91 8.41
N ALA A 129 2.61 15.28 7.40
CA ALA A 129 3.07 16.07 6.26
C ALA A 129 3.55 17.48 6.68
N ILE A 130 2.91 18.06 7.70
CA ILE A 130 3.21 19.40 8.20
C ILE A 130 4.32 19.34 9.27
N TYR A 131 4.23 18.38 10.20
CA TYR A 131 5.13 18.32 11.35
C TYR A 131 6.59 18.02 10.97
N VAL A 132 6.80 17.12 10.01
CA VAL A 132 8.14 16.66 9.63
C VAL A 132 9.01 17.77 9.06
N PRO A 133 8.56 18.58 8.06
CA PRO A 133 9.36 19.70 7.57
C PRO A 133 9.60 20.76 8.66
N MET A 134 8.64 21.01 9.56
CA MET A 134 8.82 21.96 10.67
C MET A 134 9.92 21.53 11.65
N THR A 135 10.12 20.21 11.82
CA THR A 135 11.12 19.67 12.76
C THR A 135 12.54 19.68 12.19
N GLN A 136 12.70 19.74 10.86
CA GLN A 136 14.01 19.62 10.23
C GLN A 136 14.85 20.91 10.21
N ASN A 137 14.37 22.03 10.76
CA ASN A 137 15.11 23.31 10.85
C ASN A 137 15.83 23.70 9.56
N ILE A 138 15.24 23.37 8.41
CA ILE A 138 15.70 23.84 7.11
C ILE A 138 15.12 25.26 6.96
N GLU A 139 15.87 26.20 6.39
CA GLU A 139 15.29 27.47 5.91
C GLU A 139 14.28 27.16 4.79
N ILE A 140 13.06 26.84 5.19
CA ILE A 140 11.99 26.47 4.28
C ILE A 140 11.49 27.76 3.67
N SER A 141 11.76 27.95 2.37
CA SER A 141 11.11 28.99 1.59
C SER A 141 9.59 28.90 1.76
N ASN A 142 8.92 30.05 1.90
CA ASN A 142 7.46 30.13 2.01
C ASN A 142 6.72 29.29 0.96
N PHE A 143 7.32 29.13 -0.23
CA PHE A 143 6.80 28.27 -1.30
C PHE A 143 6.68 26.79 -0.91
N ILE A 144 7.72 26.23 -0.27
CA ILE A 144 7.75 24.83 0.15
C ILE A 144 6.74 24.60 1.29
N LEU A 145 6.60 25.55 2.21
CA LEU A 145 5.60 25.48 3.28
C LEU A 145 4.16 25.45 2.72
N ILE A 146 3.86 26.30 1.73
CA ILE A 146 2.56 26.32 1.03
C ILE A 146 2.32 24.99 0.32
N LEU A 147 3.34 24.41 -0.33
CA LEU A 147 3.24 23.11 -0.97
C LEU A 147 2.90 21.98 0.01
N TYR A 148 3.55 21.92 1.18
CA TYR A 148 3.21 20.95 2.23
C TYR A 148 1.80 21.16 2.80
N GLY A 149 1.35 22.42 2.93
CA GLY A 149 -0.03 22.74 3.31
C GLY A 149 -1.06 22.25 2.28
N LEU A 150 -0.78 22.39 0.99
CA LEU A 150 -1.61 21.85 -0.09
C LEU A 150 -1.63 20.32 -0.09
N VAL A 151 -0.48 19.67 0.15
CA VAL A 151 -0.35 18.22 0.30
C VAL A 151 -1.20 17.70 1.47
N ALA A 152 -1.15 18.39 2.62
CA ALA A 152 -1.95 18.05 3.79
C ALA A 152 -3.46 18.22 3.53
N LEU A 153 -3.86 19.31 2.87
CA LEU A 153 -5.25 19.52 2.44
C LEU A 153 -5.71 18.42 1.48
N ALA A 154 -4.87 18.05 0.51
CA ALA A 154 -5.18 16.98 -0.44
C ALA A 154 -5.44 15.65 0.28
N PHE A 155 -4.67 15.32 1.33
CA PHE A 155 -4.90 14.11 2.13
C PHE A 155 -6.25 14.10 2.84
N ILE A 156 -6.72 15.26 3.31
CA ILE A 156 -8.02 15.36 3.98
C ILE A 156 -9.15 15.27 2.96
N VAL A 157 -9.03 16.00 1.85
CA VAL A 157 -10.08 16.17 0.86
C VAL A 157 -10.26 14.92 -0.02
N LEU A 158 -9.17 14.22 -0.34
CA LEU A 158 -9.17 13.11 -1.29
C LEU A 158 -10.03 11.90 -0.85
N PRO A 159 -9.92 11.35 0.38
CA PRO A 159 -10.79 10.26 0.83
C PRO A 159 -12.26 10.67 0.89
N ILE A 160 -12.54 11.94 1.21
CA ILE A 160 -13.90 12.50 1.28
C ILE A 160 -14.49 12.56 -0.13
N ILE A 161 -13.78 13.14 -1.09
CA ILE A 161 -14.20 13.20 -2.50
C ILE A 161 -14.44 11.80 -3.04
N LEU A 162 -13.50 10.87 -2.83
CA LEU A 162 -13.63 9.51 -3.35
C LEU A 162 -14.80 8.76 -2.72
N GLY A 163 -15.05 8.95 -1.42
CA GLY A 163 -16.22 8.38 -0.74
C GLY A 163 -17.55 8.94 -1.22
N ILE A 164 -17.59 10.21 -1.68
CA ILE A 164 -18.80 10.83 -2.24
C ILE A 164 -19.04 10.38 -3.69
N ILE A 165 -17.98 10.38 -4.52
CA ILE A 165 -18.07 10.04 -5.95
C ILE A 165 -18.41 8.56 -6.14
N VAL A 166 -17.77 7.68 -5.38
CA VAL A 166 -17.88 6.23 -5.55
C VAL A 166 -18.92 5.68 -4.58
N LYS A 167 -20.21 5.97 -4.83
CA LYS A 167 -21.32 5.33 -4.11
C LYS A 167 -21.37 3.83 -4.44
N SER A 168 -20.83 3.03 -3.54
CA SER A 168 -20.89 1.57 -3.62
C SER A 168 -22.14 1.04 -2.90
N LYS A 169 -22.85 0.06 -3.50
CA LYS A 169 -23.77 -0.78 -2.73
C LYS A 169 -22.98 -1.48 -1.61
N ASP A 170 -23.58 -1.58 -0.44
CA ASP A 170 -22.97 -2.21 0.73
C ASP A 170 -22.77 -3.70 0.44
N SER A 171 -21.55 -4.04 0.05
CA SER A 171 -21.13 -5.37 -0.37
C SER A 171 -19.76 -5.66 0.21
N LEU A 172 -19.33 -6.92 0.16
CA LEU A 172 -18.04 -7.31 0.74
C LEU A 172 -16.88 -6.46 0.17
N TYR A 173 -16.94 -6.15 -1.13
CA TYR A 173 -15.93 -5.40 -1.88
C TYR A 173 -16.35 -3.94 -2.13
N SER A 174 -16.94 -3.27 -1.14
CA SER A 174 -17.25 -1.85 -1.29
C SER A 174 -15.97 -1.01 -1.37
N PHE A 175 -16.06 0.11 -2.10
CA PHE A 175 -14.92 1.01 -2.31
C PHE A 175 -14.30 1.45 -0.98
N ASP A 176 -15.11 1.72 0.04
CA ASP A 176 -14.63 2.23 1.34
C ASP A 176 -13.80 1.21 2.11
N LYS A 177 -14.14 -0.08 1.98
CA LYS A 177 -13.37 -1.18 2.58
C LYS A 177 -12.03 -1.36 1.88
N ILE A 178 -12.03 -1.24 0.54
CA ILE A 178 -10.79 -1.30 -0.25
C ILE A 178 -9.90 -0.11 0.08
N LEU A 179 -10.45 1.10 0.09
CA LEU A 179 -9.71 2.32 0.44
C LEU A 179 -9.13 2.23 1.86
N PHE A 180 -9.88 1.67 2.80
CA PHE A 180 -9.40 1.40 4.15
C PHE A 180 -8.22 0.44 4.18
N VAL A 181 -8.34 -0.70 3.50
CA VAL A 181 -7.28 -1.70 3.44
C VAL A 181 -6.01 -1.13 2.81
N VAL A 182 -6.14 -0.38 1.72
CA VAL A 182 -5.00 0.25 1.05
C VAL A 182 -4.40 1.35 1.92
N THR A 183 -5.20 2.20 2.57
CA THR A 183 -4.71 3.28 3.44
C THR A 183 -3.96 2.74 4.65
N VAL A 184 -4.54 1.77 5.36
CA VAL A 184 -3.90 1.12 6.52
C VAL A 184 -2.65 0.36 6.11
N GLY A 185 -2.72 -0.40 5.02
CA GLY A 185 -1.57 -1.11 4.48
C GLY A 185 -0.46 -0.15 4.07
N TYR A 186 -0.80 0.98 3.44
CA TYR A 186 0.16 2.02 3.10
C TYR A 186 0.80 2.62 4.35
N PHE A 187 0.00 2.95 5.36
CA PHE A 187 0.48 3.54 6.60
C PHE A 187 1.47 2.61 7.31
N ILE A 188 1.07 1.36 7.58
CA ILE A 188 1.90 0.41 8.32
C ILE A 188 3.14 0.03 7.52
N ILE A 189 2.99 -0.31 6.23
CA ILE A 189 4.07 -0.88 5.46
C ILE A 189 4.99 0.20 4.91
N SER A 190 4.43 1.23 4.26
CA SER A 190 5.23 2.25 3.57
C SER A 190 5.85 3.24 4.54
N LEU A 191 5.10 3.73 5.53
CA LEU A 191 5.60 4.77 6.43
C LEU A 191 6.36 4.24 7.63
N ILE A 192 5.93 3.12 8.20
CA ILE A 192 6.61 2.55 9.37
C ILE A 192 7.71 1.61 8.90
N ILE A 193 7.34 0.47 8.31
CA ILE A 193 8.28 -0.62 8.06
C ILE A 193 9.33 -0.25 7.00
N ASN A 194 8.91 0.15 5.81
CA ASN A 194 9.84 0.46 4.72
C ASN A 194 10.74 1.65 5.06
N THR A 195 10.18 2.71 5.66
CA THR A 195 10.97 3.88 6.11
C THR A 195 11.98 3.48 7.19
N PHE A 196 11.58 2.64 8.15
CA PHE A 196 12.47 2.19 9.22
C PHE A 196 13.60 1.31 8.69
N VAL A 197 13.30 0.37 7.78
CA VAL A 197 14.29 -0.46 7.11
C VAL A 197 15.28 0.41 6.31
N LEU A 198 14.78 1.42 5.60
CA LEU A 198 15.63 2.37 4.88
C LEU A 198 16.50 3.22 5.81
N ALA A 199 15.95 3.67 6.93
CA ALA A 199 16.69 4.44 7.93
C ALA A 199 17.90 3.65 8.45
N ILE A 200 17.72 2.36 8.74
CA ILE A 200 18.81 1.47 9.15
C ILE A 200 19.79 1.23 7.99
N THR A 201 19.29 0.92 6.79
CA THR A 201 20.13 0.50 5.66
C THR A 201 21.01 1.64 5.13
N TYR A 202 20.48 2.86 5.11
CA TYR A 202 21.18 4.04 4.58
C TYR A 202 21.83 4.89 5.68
N GLU A 203 21.79 4.44 6.94
CA GLU A 203 22.31 5.15 8.12
C GLU A 203 21.79 6.60 8.21
N LYS A 204 20.52 6.81 7.85
CA LYS A 204 19.86 8.12 7.87
C LYS A 204 18.73 8.15 8.89
N GLY A 205 18.44 9.34 9.40
CA GLY A 205 17.32 9.54 10.31
C GLY A 205 15.98 9.17 9.66
N PHE A 206 15.11 8.51 10.43
CA PHE A 206 13.76 8.11 10.00
C PHE A 206 12.95 9.26 9.36
N LEU A 207 13.06 10.45 9.94
CA LEU A 207 12.38 11.66 9.46
C LEU A 207 12.86 12.13 8.08
N ALA A 208 14.03 11.70 7.59
CA ALA A 208 14.54 12.10 6.28
C ALA A 208 13.76 11.48 5.12
N PHE A 209 13.27 10.26 5.28
CA PHE A 209 12.55 9.55 4.22
C PHE A 209 11.04 9.76 4.27
N LEU A 210 10.52 10.18 5.42
CA LEU A 210 9.09 10.28 5.69
C LEU A 210 8.35 11.29 4.77
N PRO A 211 8.89 12.49 4.45
CA PRO A 211 8.22 13.43 3.55
C PRO A 211 7.97 12.84 2.16
N GLY A 212 8.97 12.15 1.60
CA GLY A 212 8.83 11.49 0.29
C GLY A 212 7.76 10.40 0.30
N ARG A 213 7.63 9.66 1.40
CA ARG A 213 6.59 8.63 1.59
C ARG A 213 5.20 9.22 1.76
N ILE A 214 5.09 10.35 2.45
CA ILE A 214 3.82 11.06 2.58
C ILE A 214 3.37 11.58 1.21
N ILE A 215 4.25 12.22 0.44
CA ILE A 215 3.91 12.69 -0.91
C ILE A 215 3.53 11.50 -1.83
N ALA A 216 4.27 10.39 -1.74
CA ALA A 216 3.96 9.16 -2.46
C ALA A 216 2.55 8.63 -2.14
N GLY A 217 2.16 8.68 -0.85
CA GLY A 217 0.86 8.22 -0.38
C GLY A 217 -0.32 8.94 -1.02
N LEU A 218 -0.19 10.24 -1.32
CA LEU A 218 -1.25 11.01 -1.99
C LEU A 218 -1.65 10.43 -3.34
N VAL A 219 -0.67 9.91 -4.08
CA VAL A 219 -0.90 9.38 -5.42
C VAL A 219 -1.20 7.89 -5.35
N ILE A 220 -0.47 7.14 -4.54
CA ILE A 220 -0.55 5.67 -4.50
C ILE A 220 -1.87 5.20 -3.88
N ILE A 221 -2.33 5.80 -2.78
CA ILE A 221 -3.56 5.37 -2.09
C ILE A 221 -4.79 5.44 -3.00
N PRO A 222 -5.11 6.58 -3.66
CA PRO A 222 -6.31 6.65 -4.51
C PRO A 222 -6.18 5.75 -5.73
N LEU A 223 -4.99 5.71 -6.35
CA LEU A 223 -4.73 4.96 -7.55
C LEU A 223 -4.84 3.46 -7.31
N HIS A 224 -4.19 2.92 -6.27
CA HIS A 224 -4.30 1.50 -5.91
C HIS A 224 -5.74 1.15 -5.50
N SER A 225 -6.40 1.99 -4.68
CA SER A 225 -7.77 1.74 -4.24
C SER A 225 -8.76 1.69 -5.40
N PHE A 226 -8.63 2.62 -6.35
CA PHE A 226 -9.49 2.68 -7.53
C PHE A 226 -9.29 1.48 -8.45
N ILE A 227 -8.03 1.11 -8.75
CA ILE A 227 -7.73 -0.04 -9.60
C ILE A 227 -8.25 -1.33 -8.95
N ILE A 228 -7.99 -1.53 -7.66
CA ILE A 228 -8.47 -2.71 -6.93
C ILE A 228 -10.01 -2.75 -6.92
N PHE A 229 -10.68 -1.61 -6.74
CA PHE A 229 -12.14 -1.54 -6.78
C PHE A 229 -12.72 -1.87 -8.17
N VAL A 230 -12.10 -1.37 -9.24
CA VAL A 230 -12.53 -1.71 -10.61
C VAL A 230 -12.36 -3.21 -10.84
N LEU A 231 -11.21 -3.78 -10.46
CA LEU A 231 -10.93 -5.21 -10.58
C LEU A 231 -11.87 -6.05 -9.70
N SER A 232 -12.24 -5.57 -8.52
CA SER A 232 -13.10 -6.33 -7.60
C SER A 232 -14.53 -6.50 -8.09
N ARG A 233 -14.97 -5.71 -9.07
CA ARG A 233 -16.26 -5.94 -9.74
C ARG A 233 -16.28 -7.26 -10.52
N TRP A 234 -15.13 -7.72 -10.98
CA TRP A 234 -14.96 -8.97 -11.73
C TRP A 234 -14.79 -10.19 -10.82
N PHE A 235 -14.47 -9.98 -9.53
CA PHE A 235 -14.30 -11.06 -8.56
C PHE A 235 -15.60 -11.78 -8.19
N LYS A 236 -16.77 -11.23 -8.53
CA LYS A 236 -18.07 -11.87 -8.28
C LYS A 236 -18.28 -13.17 -9.06
N HIS A 237 -17.43 -13.46 -10.04
CA HIS A 237 -17.53 -14.64 -10.90
C HIS A 237 -16.51 -15.74 -10.56
N ILE A 238 -15.78 -15.61 -9.44
CA ILE A 238 -14.80 -16.58 -8.92
C ILE A 238 -15.32 -17.12 -7.58
#